data_AF-A0A7C2Q081-F1
#
_entry.id   AF-A0A7C2Q081-F1
#
_cell.length_a   1.000
_cell.length_b   1.000
_cell.length_c   1.000
_cell.angle_alpha   90.00
_cell.angle_beta   90.00
_cell.angle_gamma   90.00
#
_symmetry.space_group_name_H-M   'P 1'
#
loop_
_entity.id
_entity.type
_entity.pdbx_description
1 polymer ?
#
loop_
_entity_poly.entity_id
_entity_poly.type
_entity_poly.pdbx_seq_one_letter_code
_entity_poly.pdbx_strand_id
1 'polypeptide(L)'
;KKEYDKSLLTFKQCLKIREAIGDRLGYASTAYNIALVQVENNKKSEALKYINEAVDIERAYGSPKYKSSVRLLNKIDKMDLSADTIDAPEGGMESPSPDN
;
A
#
# COMPACT_ATOMS: atom_id res chain seq x y z
N LYS A 1 18.67 -3.28 5.58
CA LYS A 1 18.31 -3.92 4.28
C LYS A 1 18.16 -5.45 4.35
N LYS A 2 18.92 -6.22 5.16
CA LYS A 2 18.83 -7.71 5.20
C LYS A 2 17.63 -8.34 5.95
N GLU A 3 16.96 -7.60 6.83
CA GLU A 3 15.83 -8.13 7.63
C GLU A 3 14.52 -8.25 6.80
N TYR A 4 14.38 -7.44 5.75
CA TYR A 4 13.15 -7.36 4.95
C TYR A 4 12.92 -8.60 4.08
N ASP A 5 13.97 -9.12 3.44
CA ASP A 5 13.89 -10.34 2.64
C ASP A 5 13.49 -11.55 3.49
N LYS A 6 13.99 -11.61 4.73
CA LYS A 6 13.67 -12.68 5.67
C LYS A 6 12.22 -12.58 6.15
N SER A 7 11.75 -11.37 6.44
CA SER A 7 10.36 -11.09 6.82
C SER A 7 9.38 -11.46 5.69
N LEU A 8 9.68 -11.04 4.45
CA LEU A 8 8.89 -11.38 3.27
C LEU A 8 8.84 -12.88 2.99
N LEU A 9 9.96 -13.59 3.18
CA LEU A 9 9.99 -15.05 3.01
C LEU A 9 9.07 -15.74 4.02
N THR A 10 9.14 -15.36 5.29
CA THR A 10 8.27 -15.90 6.35
C THR A 10 6.80 -15.61 6.06
N PHE A 11 6.47 -14.38 5.64
CA PHE A 11 5.09 -14.05 5.29
C PHE A 11 4.60 -14.84 4.07
N LYS A 12 5.42 -15.04 3.03
CA LYS A 12 5.06 -15.88 1.88
C LYS A 12 4.82 -17.34 2.28
N GLN A 13 5.60 -17.88 3.22
CA GLN A 13 5.35 -19.21 3.78
C GLN A 13 4.02 -19.25 4.54
N CYS A 14 3.74 -18.24 5.38
CA CYS A 14 2.46 -18.13 6.07
C CYS A 14 1.28 -18.03 5.10
N LEU A 15 1.40 -17.29 3.99
CA LEU A 15 0.36 -17.21 2.97
C LEU A 15 0.04 -18.59 2.38
N LYS A 16 1.07 -19.37 2.00
CA LYS A 16 0.89 -20.72 1.46
C LYS A 16 0.21 -21.66 2.45
N ILE A 17 0.59 -21.60 3.73
CA ILE A 17 -0.03 -22.42 4.78
C ILE A 17 -1.50 -22.01 4.96
N ARG A 18 -1.78 -20.71 5.05
CA ARG A 18 -3.13 -20.15 5.22
C ARG A 18 -4.02 -20.48 4.02
N GLU A 19 -3.48 -20.45 2.82
CA GLU A 19 -4.17 -20.90 1.61
C GLU A 19 -4.46 -22.40 1.63
N ALA A 20 -3.47 -23.23 2.02
CA ALA A 20 -3.62 -24.68 2.08
C ALA A 20 -4.67 -25.14 3.11
N ILE A 21 -4.81 -24.42 4.24
CA ILE A 21 -5.83 -24.72 5.26
C ILE A 21 -7.16 -23.99 5.01
N GLY A 22 -7.26 -23.16 3.97
CA GLY A 22 -8.47 -22.39 3.66
C GLY A 22 -8.72 -21.17 4.57
N ASP A 23 -7.73 -20.73 5.36
CA ASP A 23 -7.84 -19.56 6.23
C ASP A 23 -7.62 -18.25 5.44
N ARG A 24 -8.70 -17.77 4.83
CA ARG A 24 -8.71 -16.53 4.05
C ARG A 24 -8.52 -15.28 4.92
N LEU A 25 -9.11 -15.23 6.12
CA LEU A 25 -8.95 -14.10 7.05
C LEU A 25 -7.51 -13.98 7.55
N GLY A 26 -6.87 -15.12 7.80
CA GLY A 26 -5.44 -15.21 8.02
C GLY A 26 -4.69 -14.69 6.79
N TYR A 27 -4.98 -15.19 5.59
CA TYR A 27 -4.28 -14.76 4.38
C TYR A 27 -4.26 -13.24 4.27
N ALA A 28 -5.41 -12.59 4.44
CA ALA A 28 -5.54 -11.14 4.40
C ALA A 28 -4.69 -10.45 5.48
N SER A 29 -4.69 -10.96 6.71
CA SER A 29 -3.87 -10.40 7.79
C SER A 29 -2.36 -10.48 7.48
N THR A 30 -1.90 -11.55 6.81
CA THR A 30 -0.50 -11.66 6.38
C THR A 30 -0.20 -10.70 5.22
N ALA A 31 -1.10 -10.62 4.23
CA ALA A 31 -0.95 -9.71 3.09
C ALA A 31 -0.90 -8.24 3.54
N TYR A 32 -1.71 -7.86 4.54
CA TYR A 32 -1.65 -6.55 5.19
C TYR A 32 -0.25 -6.23 5.77
N ASN A 33 0.34 -7.18 6.50
CA ASN A 33 1.68 -7.01 7.08
C ASN A 33 2.77 -6.90 6.00
N ILE A 34 2.66 -7.68 4.92
CA ILE A 34 3.56 -7.56 3.76
C ILE A 34 3.44 -6.15 3.18
N ALA A 35 2.21 -5.66 2.98
CA ALA A 35 1.99 -4.32 2.43
C ALA A 35 2.66 -3.24 3.28
N LEU A 36 2.55 -3.31 4.61
CA LEU A 36 3.24 -2.38 5.52
C LEU A 36 4.77 -2.39 5.33
N VAL A 37 5.38 -3.57 5.31
CA VAL A 37 6.83 -3.71 5.12
C VAL A 37 7.26 -3.14 3.76
N GLN A 38 6.44 -3.34 2.72
CA GLN A 38 6.73 -2.82 1.39
C GLN A 38 6.59 -1.30 1.31
N VAL A 39 5.65 -0.70 2.05
CA VAL A 39 5.56 0.77 2.21
C VAL A 39 6.84 1.31 2.86
N GLU A 40 7.31 0.69 3.94
CA GLU A 40 8.58 1.08 4.59
C GLU A 40 9.78 0.93 3.66
N ASN A 41 9.71 -0.01 2.72
CA ASN A 41 10.74 -0.25 1.73
C ASN A 41 10.60 0.64 0.47
N ASN A 42 9.74 1.66 0.50
CA ASN A 42 9.40 2.53 -0.63
C ASN A 42 8.85 1.79 -1.88
N LYS A 43 8.38 0.55 -1.71
CA LYS A 43 7.81 -0.29 -2.77
C LYS A 43 6.28 -0.16 -2.80
N LYS A 44 5.80 1.04 -3.11
CA LYS A 44 4.36 1.36 -3.11
C LYS A 44 3.54 0.45 -4.03
N SER A 45 4.01 0.19 -5.25
CA SER A 45 3.30 -0.66 -6.21
C SER A 45 3.14 -2.10 -5.75
N GLU A 46 4.15 -2.68 -5.07
CA GLU A 46 4.01 -4.01 -4.46
C GLU A 46 3.06 -3.96 -3.26
N ALA A 47 3.15 -2.93 -2.41
CA ALA A 47 2.26 -2.77 -1.26
C ALA A 47 0.78 -2.67 -1.67
N LEU A 48 0.49 -1.92 -2.75
CA LEU A 48 -0.85 -1.79 -3.31
C LEU A 48 -1.44 -3.14 -3.74
N LYS A 49 -0.64 -4.03 -4.34
CA LYS A 49 -1.12 -5.36 -4.73
C LYS A 49 -1.57 -6.18 -3.51
N TYR A 50 -0.70 -6.28 -2.50
CA TYR A 50 -0.99 -7.09 -1.30
C TYR A 50 -2.14 -6.51 -0.46
N ILE A 51 -2.22 -5.18 -0.31
CA ILE A 51 -3.31 -4.57 0.46
C ILE A 51 -4.66 -4.68 -0.26
N ASN A 52 -4.69 -4.63 -1.61
CA ASN A 52 -5.92 -4.88 -2.37
C ASN A 52 -6.44 -6.30 -2.18
N GLU A 53 -5.56 -7.31 -2.25
CA GLU A 53 -5.93 -8.70 -1.96
C GLU A 53 -6.48 -8.86 -0.53
N ALA A 54 -5.83 -8.23 0.46
CA ALA A 54 -6.29 -8.26 1.84
C ALA A 54 -7.69 -7.65 2.00
N VAL A 55 -7.92 -6.47 1.39
CA VAL A 55 -9.19 -5.77 1.43
C VAL A 55 -10.31 -6.58 0.77
N ASP A 56 -10.04 -7.19 -0.38
CA ASP A 56 -11.03 -7.98 -1.12
C ASP A 56 -11.50 -9.19 -0.30
N ILE A 57 -10.54 -9.90 0.30
CA ILE A 57 -10.82 -11.04 1.17
C ILE A 57 -11.55 -10.58 2.44
N GLU A 58 -11.09 -9.53 3.11
CA GLU A 58 -11.74 -9.04 4.31
C GLU A 58 -13.16 -8.52 4.05
N ARG A 59 -13.41 -7.98 2.85
CA ARG A 59 -14.75 -7.59 2.39
C ARG A 59 -15.62 -8.83 2.16
N ALA A 60 -15.11 -9.82 1.45
CA ALA A 60 -15.85 -11.05 1.13
C ALA A 60 -16.24 -11.85 2.40
N TYR A 61 -15.35 -11.88 3.40
CA TYR A 61 -15.54 -12.65 4.63
C TYR A 61 -16.04 -11.80 5.81
N GLY A 62 -16.28 -10.50 5.64
CA GLY A 62 -16.85 -9.64 6.69
C GLY A 62 -15.93 -9.41 7.90
N SER A 63 -14.61 -9.26 7.67
CA SER A 63 -13.64 -9.04 8.73
C SER A 63 -13.76 -7.65 9.36
N PRO A 64 -13.69 -7.51 10.70
CA PRO A 64 -13.64 -6.18 11.33
C PRO A 64 -12.38 -5.39 10.94
N LYS A 65 -11.33 -6.07 10.45
CA LYS A 65 -10.08 -5.47 9.98
C LYS A 65 -10.19 -4.81 8.60
N TYR A 66 -11.28 -5.08 7.85
CA TYR A 66 -11.54 -4.48 6.53
C TYR A 66 -11.34 -2.97 6.53
N LYS A 67 -11.89 -2.27 7.52
CA LYS A 67 -11.78 -0.80 7.64
C LYS A 67 -10.33 -0.34 7.82
N SER A 68 -9.52 -1.12 8.53
CA SER A 68 -8.10 -0.82 8.75
C SER A 68 -7.28 -1.03 7.47
N SER A 69 -7.56 -2.11 6.74
CA SER A 69 -6.91 -2.41 5.46
C SER A 69 -7.25 -1.37 4.39
N VAL A 70 -8.51 -0.94 4.31
CA VAL A 70 -8.93 0.14 3.41
C VAL A 70 -8.26 1.47 3.76
N ARG A 71 -8.08 1.79 5.05
CA ARG A 71 -7.34 2.99 5.47
C ARG A 71 -5.89 2.94 4.99
N LEU A 72 -5.24 1.78 5.09
CA LEU A 72 -3.87 1.62 4.60
C LEU A 72 -3.80 1.74 3.07
N LEU A 73 -4.72 1.09 2.34
CA LEU A 73 -4.84 1.20 0.89
C LEU A 73 -4.94 2.68 0.46
N ASN A 74 -5.90 3.41 1.02
CA ASN A 74 -6.09 4.84 0.72
C ASN A 74 -4.88 5.70 1.09
N LYS A 75 -4.11 5.31 2.12
CA LYS A 75 -2.89 6.01 2.50
C LYS A 75 -1.78 5.82 1.45
N ILE A 76 -1.63 4.59 0.94
CA ILE A 76 -0.62 4.28 -0.08
C ILE A 76 -0.97 4.94 -1.42
N ASP A 77 -2.25 4.89 -1.80
CA ASP A 77 -2.77 5.54 -3.01
C ASP A 77 -2.53 7.06 -3.01
N LYS A 78 -2.82 7.73 -1.89
CA LYS A 78 -2.51 9.16 -1.71
C LYS A 78 -1.02 9.47 -1.73
N MET A 79 -0.17 8.58 -1.24
CA MET A 79 1.29 8.75 -1.33
C MET A 79 1.79 8.66 -2.77
N ASP A 80 1.10 7.95 -3.65
CA ASP A 80 1.43 7.88 -5.07
C ASP A 80 0.98 9.16 -5.79
N LEU A 81 -0.24 9.63 -5.54
CA LEU A 81 -0.74 10.91 -6.08
C LEU A 81 0.16 12.10 -5.71
N SER A 82 0.72 12.13 -4.49
CA SER A 82 1.63 13.21 -4.08
C SER A 82 2.95 13.25 -4.83
N ALA A 83 3.37 12.16 -5.50
CA ALA A 83 4.59 12.13 -6.28
C ALA A 83 4.42 12.72 -7.69
N ASP A 84 3.20 12.64 -8.25
CA ASP A 84 2.87 13.19 -9.57
C ASP A 84 2.56 14.70 -9.53
N THR A 85 2.30 15.29 -8.35
CA THR A 85 1.95 16.72 -8.23
C THR A 85 3.17 17.64 -8.06
N ILE A 86 4.41 17.13 -8.22
CA ILE A 86 5.65 17.92 -8.08
C ILE A 86 6.21 18.37 -9.45
N ASP A 87 5.52 18.10 -10.56
CA ASP A 87 5.91 18.60 -11.90
C ASP A 87 4.86 19.52 -12.53
N ALA A 88 4.28 20.41 -11.72
CA ALA A 88 3.85 21.69 -12.30
C ALA A 88 5.09 22.60 -12.30
N PRO A 89 5.60 23.04 -13.46
CA PRO A 89 6.68 24.01 -13.47
C PRO A 89 6.14 25.35 -12.94
N GLU A 90 6.34 25.62 -11.64
CA GLU A 90 6.38 27.00 -11.13
C GLU A 90 7.72 27.67 -11.52
N GLY A 91 8.05 27.57 -12.82
CA GLY A 91 9.16 28.27 -13.47
C GLY A 91 8.60 29.45 -14.25
N GLY A 92 8.77 30.64 -13.70
CA GLY A 92 8.12 31.86 -14.15
C GLY A 92 8.50 32.38 -15.53
N MET A 93 7.63 33.26 -16.02
CA MET A 93 7.93 34.45 -16.81
C MET A 93 6.87 35.49 -16.38
N GLU A 94 7.23 36.50 -15.60
CA GLU A 94 7.82 37.77 -16.04
C GLU A 94 6.72 38.85 -15.96
N SER A 95 6.90 39.73 -14.97
CA SER A 95 6.38 41.11 -14.86
C SER A 95 6.27 41.85 -16.20
N PRO A 96 5.45 42.92 -16.37
CA PRO A 96 5.32 43.99 -15.38
C PRO A 96 3.94 44.67 -15.26
N SER A 97 3.78 45.44 -14.19
CA SER A 97 2.87 46.60 -14.17
C SER A 97 3.10 47.46 -15.43
N PRO A 98 2.10 48.16 -15.94
CA PRO A 98 2.08 49.57 -15.54
C PRO A 98 0.68 50.17 -15.37
N ASP A 99 0.68 51.21 -14.52
CA ASP A 99 -0.07 52.48 -14.62
C ASP A 99 -1.58 52.50 -14.81
N ASN A 100 -2.26 53.03 -13.79
CA ASN A 100 -2.84 54.40 -13.74
C ASN A 100 -4.13 54.43 -12.89
#